data_AF-A0A9D2QE27-F1
#
_entry.id   AF-A0A9D2QE27-F1
#
_cell.length_a   1.000
_cell.length_b   1.000
_cell.length_c   1.000
_cell.angle_alpha   90.00
_cell.angle_beta   90.00
_cell.angle_gamma   90.00
#
_symmetry.space_group_name_H-M   'P 1'
#
loop_
_entity.id
_entity.type
_entity.pdbx_description
1 polymer ?
#
loop_
_entity_poly.entity_id
_entity_poly.type
_entity_poly.pdbx_seq_one_letter_code
_entity_poly.pdbx_strand_id
1 'polypeptide(L)'
;MLLEFVLLSEERARPGEGLLPLRSAVVKAAHHLGEQTGTVYMSFSSSAGSGHTDGDDTTDLTDISNGSYGRDYPEVMPPDVVACLIRETPLAEPTPELLEAALDISVGAAMCWQPPHGEDVLASSPVVVAALQDAAEVVAASPHVRWWDAPLIQDALDDQWTVSWSDQPGSPATGISVCPAQQSGEQ
;
A
#
# COMPACT_ATOMS: atom_id res chain seq x y z
N MET A 1 -3.80 -0.02 0.76
CA MET A 1 -4.60 -1.19 0.30
C MET A 1 -5.37 -0.88 -0.98
N LEU A 2 -6.27 0.11 -0.99
CA LEU A 2 -7.07 0.42 -2.20
C LEU A 2 -6.20 0.80 -3.41
N LEU A 3 -5.17 1.62 -3.22
CA LEU A 3 -4.23 1.95 -4.28
C LEU A 3 -3.53 0.70 -4.85
N GLU A 4 -3.08 -0.21 -3.98
CA GLU A 4 -2.46 -1.49 -4.39
C GLU A 4 -3.44 -2.39 -5.15
N PHE A 5 -4.70 -2.44 -4.72
CA PHE A 5 -5.74 -3.19 -5.44
C PHE A 5 -5.92 -2.68 -6.88
N VAL A 6 -5.92 -1.36 -7.09
CA VAL A 6 -6.00 -0.76 -8.42
C VAL A 6 -4.75 -1.07 -9.25
N LEU A 7 -3.55 -0.95 -8.65
CA LEU A 7 -2.28 -1.28 -9.32
C LEU A 7 -2.22 -2.74 -9.78
N LEU A 8 -2.65 -3.68 -8.92
CA LEU A 8 -2.71 -5.10 -9.28
C LEU A 8 -3.83 -5.40 -10.28
N SER A 9 -4.90 -4.61 -10.31
CA SER A 9 -5.94 -4.70 -11.33
C SER A 9 -5.43 -4.28 -12.71
N GLU A 10 -4.65 -3.20 -12.79
CA GLU A 10 -3.97 -2.77 -14.01
C GLU A 10 -3.05 -3.87 -14.57
N GLU A 11 -2.23 -4.47 -13.71
CA GLU A 11 -1.30 -5.54 -14.10
C GLU A 11 -2.02 -6.76 -14.69
N ARG A 12 -3.17 -7.12 -14.11
CA ARG A 12 -4.04 -8.19 -14.64
C ARG A 12 -4.72 -7.83 -15.95
N ALA A 13 -5.03 -6.56 -16.16
CA ALA A 13 -5.68 -6.08 -17.39
C ALA A 13 -4.76 -6.12 -18.62
N ARG A 14 -3.43 -6.28 -18.43
CA ARG A 14 -2.37 -6.15 -19.44
C ARG A 14 -2.50 -4.85 -20.24
N PRO A 15 -1.78 -3.77 -19.90
CA PRO A 15 -1.84 -2.55 -20.68
C PRO A 15 -1.33 -2.79 -22.11
N GLY A 16 -2.09 -2.30 -23.09
CA GLY A 16 -1.61 -2.14 -24.46
C GLY A 16 -0.54 -1.05 -24.55
N GLU A 17 0.39 -1.21 -25.48
CA GLU A 17 1.48 -0.26 -25.73
C GLU A 17 0.95 1.18 -25.90
N GLY A 18 1.40 2.12 -25.06
CA GLY A 18 1.25 3.57 -25.33
C GLY A 18 0.81 4.48 -24.17
N LEU A 19 0.35 3.95 -23.03
CA LEU A 19 0.02 4.76 -21.85
C LEU A 19 1.09 4.66 -20.76
N LEU A 20 1.23 5.71 -19.94
CA LEU A 20 1.98 5.64 -18.69
C LEU A 20 1.36 4.57 -17.79
N PRO A 21 2.13 3.56 -17.36
CA PRO A 21 1.65 2.65 -16.32
C PRO A 21 1.29 3.45 -15.07
N LEU A 22 0.13 3.16 -14.47
CA LEU A 22 -0.34 3.80 -13.26
C LEU A 22 0.71 3.72 -12.16
N ARG A 23 1.40 2.58 -12.02
CA ARG A 23 2.51 2.40 -11.07
C ARG A 23 3.60 3.46 -11.24
N SER A 24 4.03 3.73 -12.47
CA SER A 24 5.07 4.73 -12.75
C SER A 24 4.59 6.14 -12.44
N ALA A 25 3.31 6.44 -12.69
CA ALA A 25 2.72 7.73 -12.35
C ALA A 25 2.63 7.94 -10.83
N VAL A 26 2.22 6.90 -10.08
CA VAL A 26 2.18 6.90 -8.60
C VAL A 26 3.56 7.18 -8.02
N VAL A 27 4.58 6.43 -8.45
CA VAL A 27 5.96 6.60 -7.94
C VAL A 27 6.49 8.01 -8.20
N LYS A 28 6.29 8.55 -9.41
CA LYS A 28 6.70 9.93 -9.74
C LYS A 28 5.97 10.98 -8.90
N ALA A 29 4.66 10.82 -8.70
CA ALA A 29 3.87 11.76 -7.91
C ALA A 29 4.25 11.71 -6.43
N ALA A 30 4.41 10.50 -5.89
CA ALA A 30 4.86 10.27 -4.52
C ALA A 30 6.25 10.87 -4.27
N HIS A 31 7.20 10.65 -5.16
CA HIS A 31 8.55 11.22 -5.03
C HIS A 31 8.50 12.75 -4.89
N HIS A 32 7.76 13.42 -5.77
CA HIS A 32 7.65 14.88 -5.73
C HIS A 32 6.98 15.37 -4.43
N LEU A 33 5.95 14.68 -3.95
CA LEU A 33 5.26 15.02 -2.70
C LEU A 33 6.14 14.76 -1.47
N GLY A 34 6.99 13.73 -1.50
CA GLY A 34 7.94 13.43 -0.43
C GLY A 34 9.02 14.50 -0.27
N GLU A 35 9.53 15.04 -1.38
CA GLU A 35 10.48 16.17 -1.36
C GLU A 35 9.87 17.42 -0.71
N GLN A 36 8.59 17.70 -0.97
CA GLN A 36 7.89 18.86 -0.41
C GLN A 36 7.64 18.76 1.10
N THR A 37 7.51 17.55 1.64
CA THR A 37 7.32 17.32 3.08
C THR A 37 8.64 17.21 3.86
N GLY A 38 9.78 17.31 3.18
CA GLY A 38 11.10 17.16 3.79
C GLY A 38 11.49 15.70 4.04
N THR A 39 10.76 14.75 3.46
CA THR A 39 11.01 13.31 3.58
C THR A 39 11.84 12.85 2.39
N VAL A 40 13.17 12.83 2.52
CA VAL A 40 14.09 12.38 1.46
C VAL A 40 14.54 10.95 1.77
N TYR A 41 14.17 9.99 0.91
CA TYR A 41 14.68 8.62 1.01
C TYR A 41 15.90 8.48 0.08
N MET A 42 16.98 7.86 0.57
CA MET A 42 18.04 7.37 -0.31
C MET A 42 17.55 6.09 -0.97
N SER A 43 17.23 6.12 -2.26
CA SER A 43 17.09 4.88 -3.01
C SER A 43 18.48 4.29 -3.21
N PHE A 44 18.71 3.08 -2.69
CA PHE A 44 19.91 2.34 -2.99
C PHE A 44 19.72 1.69 -4.37
N SER A 45 20.15 2.39 -5.41
CA SER A 45 20.30 1.78 -6.72
C SER A 45 21.53 0.86 -6.65
N SER A 46 21.29 -0.44 -6.50
CA SER A 46 22.36 -1.43 -6.59
C SER A 46 22.81 -1.51 -8.03
N SER A 47 23.89 -0.80 -8.38
CA SER A 47 24.64 -1.08 -9.60
C SER A 47 25.41 -2.39 -9.39
N ALA A 48 24.70 -3.52 -9.38
CA ALA A 48 25.35 -4.81 -9.54
C ALA A 48 26.01 -4.77 -10.92
N GLY A 49 27.34 -4.75 -10.91
CA GLY A 49 28.15 -4.70 -12.12
C GLY A 49 27.69 -5.76 -13.11
N SER A 50 27.51 -5.32 -14.35
CA SER A 50 27.19 -6.10 -15.54
C SER A 50 28.07 -7.35 -15.65
N GLY A 51 27.62 -8.45 -15.04
CA GLY A 51 28.07 -9.80 -15.31
C GLY A 51 27.09 -10.43 -16.28
N HIS A 52 27.51 -10.55 -17.54
CA HIS A 52 26.80 -11.23 -18.60
C HIS A 52 26.38 -12.65 -18.17
N THR A 53 25.08 -12.88 -18.00
CA THR A 53 24.48 -14.21 -17.98
C THR A 53 23.35 -14.23 -19.00
N ASP A 54 23.60 -14.93 -20.11
CA ASP A 54 22.55 -15.35 -21.04
C ASP A 54 21.52 -16.20 -20.28
N GLY A 55 20.24 -15.89 -20.45
CA GLY A 55 19.14 -16.77 -20.07
C GLY A 55 18.04 -16.12 -19.23
N ASP A 56 17.14 -15.46 -19.94
CA ASP A 56 15.68 -15.52 -19.79
C ASP A 56 15.02 -15.20 -18.42
N ASP A 57 14.13 -14.21 -18.47
CA ASP A 57 13.04 -13.92 -17.52
C ASP A 57 13.43 -13.47 -16.09
N THR A 58 14.14 -12.34 -16.01
CA THR A 58 14.06 -11.46 -14.83
C THR A 58 13.42 -10.15 -15.26
N THR A 59 12.15 -9.96 -14.89
CA THR A 59 11.53 -8.64 -14.92
C THR A 59 12.42 -7.69 -14.13
N ASP A 60 12.95 -6.72 -14.86
CA ASP A 60 13.96 -5.77 -14.42
C ASP A 60 13.39 -4.84 -13.35
N LEU A 61 13.48 -5.28 -12.09
CA LEU A 61 13.13 -4.47 -10.92
C LEU A 61 14.06 -3.24 -10.76
N THR A 62 15.15 -3.14 -11.53
CA THR A 62 16.00 -1.93 -11.54
C THR A 62 15.50 -0.85 -12.50
N ASP A 63 14.61 -1.20 -13.43
CA ASP A 63 14.03 -0.25 -14.39
C ASP A 63 12.93 0.64 -13.77
N ILE A 64 12.35 0.20 -12.65
CA ILE A 64 11.30 0.95 -11.93
C ILE A 64 11.87 2.14 -11.15
N SER A 65 13.11 2.00 -10.67
CA SER A 65 13.77 3.04 -9.87
C SER A 65 14.46 4.10 -10.74
N ASN A 66 14.83 3.75 -11.98
CA ASN A 66 15.78 4.53 -12.77
C ASN A 66 15.17 5.15 -14.04
N GLY A 67 13.94 5.66 -13.97
CA GLY A 67 13.44 6.66 -14.92
C GLY A 67 13.52 6.31 -16.42
N SER A 68 13.66 5.04 -16.79
CA SER A 68 13.76 4.58 -18.19
C SER A 68 12.39 4.53 -18.88
N TYR A 69 11.32 4.93 -18.19
CA TYR A 69 10.06 5.23 -18.83
C TYR A 69 10.22 6.54 -19.63
N GLY A 70 10.50 6.40 -20.93
CA GLY A 70 10.20 7.36 -22.01
C GLY A 70 10.46 8.85 -21.72
N ARG A 71 11.38 9.43 -22.49
CA ARG A 71 11.85 10.83 -22.45
C ARG A 71 10.76 11.94 -22.61
N ASP A 72 9.46 11.60 -22.66
CA ASP A 72 8.36 12.52 -22.99
C ASP A 72 7.36 12.78 -21.85
N TYR A 73 7.65 12.34 -20.62
CA TYR A 73 6.76 12.56 -19.48
C TYR A 73 7.11 13.82 -18.68
N PRO A 74 6.12 14.50 -18.06
CA PRO A 74 6.39 15.65 -17.23
C PRO A 74 7.28 15.25 -16.04
N GLU A 75 8.23 16.13 -15.70
CA GLU A 75 9.18 15.97 -14.59
C GLU A 75 8.46 15.90 -13.23
N VAL A 76 7.31 16.58 -13.12
CA VAL A 76 6.40 16.53 -11.98
C VAL A 76 5.12 15.83 -12.39
N MET A 77 4.68 14.85 -11.59
CA MET A 77 3.40 14.17 -11.78
C MET A 77 2.35 14.71 -10.80
N PRO A 78 1.34 15.48 -11.25
CA PRO A 78 0.29 16.00 -10.37
C PRO A 78 -0.63 14.88 -9.86
N PRO A 79 -1.18 15.00 -8.63
CA PRO A 79 -2.17 14.06 -8.11
C PRO A 79 -3.41 13.90 -9.01
N ASP A 80 -3.80 14.94 -9.74
CA ASP A 80 -4.92 14.90 -10.69
C ASP A 80 -4.69 13.91 -11.84
N VAL A 81 -3.45 13.79 -12.33
CA VAL A 81 -3.10 12.85 -13.40
C VAL A 81 -3.20 11.42 -12.89
N VAL A 82 -2.68 11.16 -11.69
CA VAL A 82 -2.80 9.85 -11.02
C VAL A 82 -4.27 9.50 -10.82
N ALA A 83 -5.09 10.44 -10.36
CA ALA A 83 -6.52 10.24 -10.17
C ALA A 83 -7.27 9.92 -11.47
N CYS A 84 -6.91 10.55 -12.60
CA CYS A 84 -7.44 10.19 -13.90
C CYS A 84 -7.07 8.75 -14.28
N LEU A 85 -5.80 8.36 -14.13
CA LEU A 85 -5.33 7.00 -14.44
C LEU A 85 -6.02 5.95 -13.55
N ILE A 86 -6.24 6.24 -12.26
CA ILE A 86 -7.00 5.36 -11.36
C ILE A 86 -8.42 5.12 -11.91
N ARG A 87 -9.11 6.18 -12.36
CA ARG A 87 -10.47 6.07 -12.91
C ARG A 87 -10.54 5.32 -14.23
N GLU A 88 -9.48 5.40 -15.04
CA GLU A 88 -9.39 4.71 -16.33
C GLU A 88 -8.99 3.25 -16.18
N THR A 89 -8.45 2.86 -15.01
CA THR A 89 -8.01 1.49 -14.74
C THR A 89 -9.21 0.56 -14.55
N PRO A 90 -9.37 -0.49 -15.38
CA PRO A 90 -10.39 -1.50 -15.15
C PRO A 90 -10.12 -2.25 -13.84
N LEU A 91 -11.08 -2.23 -12.92
CA LEU A 91 -10.97 -2.96 -11.66
C LEU A 91 -11.17 -4.47 -11.88
N ALA A 92 -10.24 -5.27 -11.38
CA ALA A 92 -10.37 -6.71 -11.41
C ALA A 92 -11.44 -7.20 -10.41
N GLU A 93 -11.97 -8.41 -10.64
CA GLU A 93 -12.81 -9.05 -9.64
C GLU A 93 -12.01 -9.30 -8.34
N PRO A 94 -12.53 -8.92 -7.16
CA PRO A 94 -11.84 -9.17 -5.90
C PRO A 94 -11.79 -10.66 -5.57
N THR A 95 -10.63 -11.29 -5.77
CA THR A 95 -10.35 -12.66 -5.32
C THR A 95 -9.62 -12.65 -3.98
N PRO A 96 -9.66 -13.73 -3.18
CA PRO A 96 -8.90 -13.82 -1.94
C PRO A 96 -7.41 -13.50 -2.13
N GLU A 97 -6.79 -14.04 -3.17
CA GLU A 97 -5.37 -13.89 -3.46
C GLU A 97 -5.02 -12.45 -3.84
N LEU A 98 -5.91 -11.78 -4.58
CA LEU A 98 -5.72 -10.37 -4.95
C LEU A 98 -5.80 -9.46 -3.74
N LEU A 99 -6.79 -9.68 -2.88
CA LEU A 99 -7.02 -8.88 -1.69
C LEU A 99 -5.92 -9.11 -0.64
N GLU A 100 -5.48 -10.36 -0.47
CA GLU A 100 -4.35 -10.71 0.39
C GLU A 100 -3.07 -10.05 -0.12
N ALA A 101 -2.76 -10.13 -1.42
CA ALA A 101 -1.59 -9.47 -1.99
C ALA A 101 -1.64 -7.93 -1.82
N ALA A 102 -2.79 -7.32 -2.10
CA ALA A 102 -2.97 -5.87 -1.92
C ALA A 102 -2.84 -5.44 -0.45
N LEU A 103 -3.31 -6.28 0.48
CA LEU A 103 -3.17 -6.05 1.92
C LEU A 103 -1.72 -6.22 2.35
N ASP A 104 -1.05 -7.30 1.95
CA ASP A 104 0.34 -7.63 2.28
C ASP A 104 1.30 -6.52 1.84
N ILE A 105 1.20 -6.06 0.58
CA ILE A 105 1.98 -4.93 0.08
C ILE A 105 1.71 -3.68 0.93
N SER A 106 0.44 -3.39 1.21
CA SER A 106 0.05 -2.20 1.96
C SER A 106 0.54 -2.21 3.40
N VAL A 107 0.50 -3.35 4.10
CA VAL A 107 0.96 -3.43 5.49
C VAL A 107 2.48 -3.58 5.56
N GLY A 108 3.09 -4.24 4.57
CA GLY A 108 4.55 -4.36 4.45
C GLY A 108 5.23 -3.03 4.16
N ALA A 109 4.55 -2.13 3.44
CA ALA A 109 5.01 -0.76 3.19
C ALA A 109 4.70 0.21 4.34
N ALA A 110 3.85 -0.16 5.30
CA ALA A 110 3.38 0.75 6.34
C ALA A 110 4.52 1.15 7.29
N MET A 111 4.97 2.41 7.21
CA MET A 111 5.95 3.00 8.11
C MET A 111 5.26 3.79 9.23
N CYS A 112 4.42 3.13 10.03
CA CYS A 112 3.48 3.78 10.96
C CYS A 112 4.09 4.66 12.07
N TRP A 113 5.42 4.64 12.25
CA TRP A 113 6.14 5.49 13.21
C TRP A 113 6.99 6.57 12.55
N GLN A 114 6.87 6.74 11.23
CA GLN A 114 7.52 7.80 10.46
C GLN A 114 6.51 8.89 10.08
N PRO A 115 6.97 10.12 9.78
CA PRO A 115 6.14 11.08 9.07
C PRO A 115 5.57 10.46 7.77
N PRO A 116 4.36 10.88 7.33
CA PRO A 116 3.74 10.36 6.11
C PRO A 116 4.69 10.49 4.92
N HIS A 117 4.92 9.37 4.23
CA HIS A 117 5.75 9.37 3.05
C HIS A 117 5.00 9.96 1.85
N GLY A 118 5.70 10.17 0.73
CA GLY A 118 5.11 10.73 -0.49
C GLY A 118 3.90 9.93 -1.00
N GLU A 119 3.91 8.61 -0.86
CA GLU A 119 2.78 7.73 -1.19
C GLU A 119 1.61 7.93 -0.24
N ASP A 120 1.87 8.10 1.07
CA ASP A 120 0.82 8.40 2.06
C ASP A 120 0.19 9.77 1.80
N VAL A 121 1.00 10.77 1.43
CA VAL A 121 0.54 12.12 1.07
C VAL A 121 -0.29 12.06 -0.21
N LEU A 122 0.14 11.29 -1.21
CA LEU A 122 -0.60 11.10 -2.46
C LEU A 122 -1.93 10.40 -2.19
N ALA A 123 -1.92 9.29 -1.45
CA ALA A 123 -3.12 8.53 -1.11
C ALA A 123 -4.10 9.32 -0.22
N SER A 124 -3.59 10.29 0.55
CA SER A 124 -4.39 11.22 1.36
C SER A 124 -4.89 12.45 0.60
N SER A 125 -4.46 12.65 -0.64
CA SER A 125 -4.89 13.77 -1.47
C SER A 125 -6.39 13.66 -1.78
N PRO A 126 -7.20 14.72 -1.61
CA PRO A 126 -8.65 14.66 -1.82
C PRO A 126 -9.06 14.14 -3.20
N VAL A 127 -8.29 14.50 -4.24
CA VAL A 127 -8.56 14.06 -5.62
C VAL A 127 -8.27 12.58 -5.84
N VAL A 128 -7.24 12.04 -5.17
CA VAL A 128 -6.90 10.60 -5.23
C VAL A 128 -7.88 9.79 -4.37
N VAL A 129 -8.22 10.27 -3.17
CA VAL A 129 -9.25 9.65 -2.32
C VAL A 129 -10.58 9.53 -3.07
N ALA A 130 -11.00 10.60 -3.77
CA ALA A 130 -12.21 10.56 -4.58
C ALA A 130 -12.12 9.58 -5.77
N ALA A 131 -10.93 9.42 -6.37
CA ALA A 131 -10.73 8.46 -7.45
C ALA A 131 -10.72 7.00 -6.97
N LEU A 132 -10.32 6.74 -5.71
CA LEU A 132 -10.31 5.41 -5.11
C LEU A 132 -11.68 4.94 -4.63
N GLN A 133 -12.72 5.77 -4.71
CA GLN A 133 -14.06 5.44 -4.22
C GLN A 133 -14.63 4.17 -4.89
N ASP A 134 -14.54 4.06 -6.21
CA ASP A 134 -15.07 2.90 -6.94
C ASP A 134 -14.36 1.61 -6.52
N ALA A 135 -13.04 1.67 -6.31
CA ALA A 135 -12.27 0.55 -5.78
C ALA A 135 -12.69 0.20 -4.35
N ALA A 136 -12.96 1.20 -3.50
CA ALA A 136 -13.46 0.98 -2.14
C ALA A 136 -14.82 0.26 -2.16
N GLU A 137 -15.74 0.69 -3.03
CA GLU A 137 -17.07 0.08 -3.17
C GLU A 137 -16.98 -1.37 -3.66
N VAL A 138 -16.14 -1.63 -4.67
CA VAL A 138 -15.89 -2.98 -5.20
C VAL A 138 -15.29 -3.90 -4.15
N VAL A 139 -14.27 -3.43 -3.41
CA VAL A 139 -13.64 -4.22 -2.35
C VAL A 139 -14.62 -4.45 -1.19
N ALA A 140 -15.33 -3.42 -0.73
CA ALA A 140 -16.28 -3.53 0.37
C ALA A 140 -17.47 -4.45 0.07
N ALA A 141 -17.89 -4.55 -1.20
CA ALA A 141 -18.93 -5.48 -1.63
C ALA A 141 -18.45 -6.94 -1.68
N SER A 142 -17.13 -7.19 -1.62
CA SER A 142 -16.57 -8.54 -1.74
C SER A 142 -16.94 -9.42 -0.54
N PRO A 143 -17.38 -10.67 -0.76
CA PRO A 143 -17.62 -11.60 0.34
C PRO A 143 -16.34 -11.92 1.15
N HIS A 144 -15.16 -11.71 0.57
CA HIS A 144 -13.88 -12.05 1.17
C HIS A 144 -13.43 -11.08 2.27
N VAL A 145 -14.04 -9.89 2.34
CA VAL A 145 -13.71 -8.87 3.35
C VAL A 145 -14.76 -8.72 4.45
N ARG A 146 -15.85 -9.52 4.43
CA ARG A 146 -16.94 -9.45 5.43
C ARG A 146 -16.47 -9.66 6.87
N TRP A 147 -15.29 -10.23 7.08
CA TRP A 147 -14.75 -10.42 8.42
C TRP A 147 -14.06 -9.16 8.96
N TRP A 148 -13.72 -8.18 8.11
CA TRP A 148 -13.05 -6.94 8.52
C TRP A 148 -13.91 -6.06 9.44
N ASP A 149 -15.23 -6.09 9.28
CA ASP A 149 -16.18 -5.38 10.12
C ASP A 149 -16.98 -6.31 11.06
N ALA A 150 -16.69 -7.61 11.02
CA ALA A 150 -17.35 -8.58 11.89
C ALA A 150 -16.91 -8.35 13.35
N PRO A 151 -17.84 -8.46 14.32
CA PRO A 151 -17.47 -8.49 15.72
C PRO A 151 -16.44 -9.59 15.98
N LEU A 152 -15.44 -9.29 16.81
CA LEU A 152 -14.55 -10.32 17.32
C LEU A 152 -15.40 -11.36 18.04
N ILE A 153 -15.32 -12.62 17.60
CA ILE A 153 -15.97 -13.74 18.27
C ILE A 153 -15.31 -13.95 19.65
N GLN A 154 -16.09 -14.46 20.61
CA GLN A 154 -15.62 -14.64 21.99
C GLN A 154 -14.30 -15.42 22.07
N ASP A 155 -14.14 -16.48 21.26
CA ASP A 155 -12.93 -17.29 21.21
C ASP A 155 -11.69 -16.49 20.74
N ALA A 156 -11.87 -15.45 19.93
CA ALA A 156 -10.79 -14.57 19.48
C ALA A 156 -10.41 -13.53 20.55
N LEU A 157 -11.36 -13.12 21.40
CA LEU A 157 -11.07 -12.27 22.56
C LEU A 157 -10.25 -13.02 23.62
N ASP A 158 -10.49 -14.32 23.77
CA ASP A 158 -9.74 -15.18 24.69
C ASP A 158 -8.27 -15.38 24.25
N ASP A 159 -7.95 -15.11 22.98
CA ASP A 159 -6.58 -15.09 22.44
C ASP A 159 -6.02 -13.67 22.23
N GLN A 160 -6.71 -12.64 22.73
CA GLN A 160 -6.19 -11.28 22.73
C GLN A 160 -5.34 -11.04 23.98
N TRP A 161 -4.11 -10.56 23.77
CA TRP A 161 -3.15 -10.33 24.85
C TRP A 161 -2.84 -8.84 25.01
N THR A 162 -2.78 -8.39 26.25
CA THR A 162 -2.25 -7.08 26.62
C THR A 162 -0.84 -7.23 27.17
N VAL A 163 0.09 -6.42 26.65
CA VAL A 163 1.45 -6.31 27.17
C VAL A 163 1.57 -5.03 27.99
N SER A 164 1.96 -5.18 29.26
CA SER A 164 2.17 -4.04 30.16
C SER A 164 3.66 -3.79 30.40
N TRP A 165 4.04 -2.52 30.27
CA TRP A 165 5.39 -2.04 30.54
C TRP A 165 5.35 -1.18 31.80
N SER A 166 6.32 -1.34 32.69
CA SER A 166 6.46 -0.42 33.82
C SER A 166 7.09 0.90 33.37
N ASP A 167 6.62 2.02 33.93
CA ASP A 167 7.21 3.35 33.71
C ASP A 167 8.63 3.52 34.29
N GLN A 168 9.20 2.48 34.91
CA GLN A 168 10.56 2.50 35.46
C GLN A 168 11.59 2.19 34.35
N PRO A 169 12.50 3.13 34.02
CA PRO A 169 13.52 2.92 32.99
C PRO A 169 14.39 1.70 33.32
N GLY A 170 14.49 0.75 32.37
CA GLY A 170 15.31 -0.46 32.52
C GLY A 170 14.63 -1.63 33.23
N SER A 171 13.37 -1.49 33.63
CA SER A 171 12.59 -2.60 34.15
C SER A 171 11.94 -3.39 32.99
N PRO A 172 12.03 -4.74 32.98
CA PRO A 172 11.42 -5.56 31.94
C PRO A 172 9.87 -5.44 31.96
N ALA A 173 9.23 -5.85 30.86
CA ALA A 173 7.78 -5.95 30.78
C ALA A 173 7.23 -6.66 32.03
N THR A 174 6.25 -6.04 32.68
CA THR A 174 5.83 -6.40 34.04
C THR A 174 4.73 -7.46 34.03
N GLY A 175 4.13 -7.71 32.86
CA GLY A 175 3.20 -8.82 32.67
C GLY A 175 2.63 -8.87 31.27
N ILE A 176 2.33 -10.10 30.83
CA ILE A 176 1.46 -10.42 29.70
C ILE A 176 0.19 -11.01 30.30
N SER A 177 -0.96 -10.46 29.94
CA SER A 177 -2.26 -10.94 30.43
C SER A 177 -3.26 -10.99 29.29
N VAL A 178 -4.21 -11.93 29.37
CA VAL A 178 -5.34 -11.98 28.43
C VAL A 178 -6.19 -10.73 28.68
N CYS A 179 -6.64 -10.08 27.61
CA CYS A 179 -7.61 -8.99 27.73
C CYS A 179 -8.85 -9.51 28.47
N PRO A 180 -9.25 -8.92 29.60
CA PRO A 180 -10.48 -9.35 30.25
C PRO A 180 -11.63 -9.08 29.28
N ALA A 181 -12.39 -10.12 28.91
CA ALA A 181 -13.60 -9.97 28.12
C ALA A 181 -14.47 -8.89 28.78
N GLN A 182 -14.76 -7.81 28.06
CA GLN A 182 -15.62 -6.74 28.56
C GLN A 182 -16.96 -7.37 28.94
N GLN A 183 -17.20 -7.59 30.23
CA GLN A 183 -18.51 -7.96 30.73
C GLN A 183 -19.44 -6.78 30.44
N SER A 184 -20.23 -6.90 29.36
CA SER A 184 -21.34 -5.98 29.09
C SER A 184 -22.27 -5.99 30.29
N GLY A 185 -22.20 -4.94 31.11
CA GLY A 185 -23.18 -4.70 32.15
C GLY A 185 -24.51 -4.36 31.51
N GLU A 186 -25.45 -5.30 31.54
CA GLU A 186 -26.88 -4.99 31.46
C GLU A 186 -27.26 -4.19 32.71
N GLN A 187 -27.79 -2.97 32.51
CA GLN A 187 -28.65 -2.26 33.45
C GLN A 187 -29.90 -1.79 32.72
#